data_AF-A0A397IMS1-F1
#
_entry.id   AF-A0A397IMS1-F1
#
_cell.length_a   1.000
_cell.length_b   1.000
_cell.length_c   1.000
_cell.angle_alpha   90.00
_cell.angle_beta   90.00
_cell.angle_gamma   90.00
#
_symmetry.space_group_name_H-M   'P 1'
#
loop_
_entity.id
_entity.type
_entity.pdbx_description
1 polymer ?
#
loop_
_entity_poly.entity_id
_entity_poly.type
_entity_poly.pdbx_seq_one_letter_code
_entity_poly.pdbx_strand_id
1 'polypeptide(L)'
;MNNFEFLKLLFFAKVYQSRFLLAVYKCWKVILRIYTNTTELSRICSNAVIETGIVSNDLNDLNDLNDLNDLNDLNDSNDSNDRNDDSSDSSHGDKNDLTDDSSDGDKVPLLKRRTSSTSRRDGADVPISVEAIYRVDRSILYSTKLVMERRSLESKDCDLDEVTQSILYKKKFPENESPRTPAAFVLHYCLKKISESYNLANEINARAKTKYDSKNKLHEKKLLELWELLMPDEVLQNRVGEQWTKIGFQGKDPSTDFRGMGMLALDDLVYYAKNYPKSARHALNCSYHPVSWYSFATVGINITFFAVQILRTRQLQYFLFKHKITKDVYHEFFCYLFHSFNEYWTSREPALSIMDFERVFGQFKKNIIRELSERKPMVLNESKDIFPPVKKEN
;
A
#
# COMPACT_ATOMS: atom_id res chain seq x y z
N MET A 1 -0.09 23.74 -9.06
CA MET A 1 -0.81 23.80 -7.75
C MET A 1 -0.62 25.18 -7.09
N ASN A 2 -1.66 25.81 -6.52
CA ASN A 2 -1.54 27.13 -5.89
C ASN A 2 -0.87 27.08 -4.51
N ASN A 3 -0.13 28.14 -4.14
CA ASN A 3 0.53 28.26 -2.83
C ASN A 3 -0.44 28.05 -1.65
N PHE A 4 -1.68 28.53 -1.74
CA PHE A 4 -2.70 28.35 -0.70
C PHE A 4 -3.10 26.87 -0.51
N GLU A 5 -3.17 26.08 -1.58
CA GLU A 5 -3.41 24.64 -1.47
C GLU A 5 -2.17 23.92 -0.94
N PHE A 6 -0.96 24.29 -1.35
CA PHE A 6 0.27 23.74 -0.77
C PHE A 6 0.36 24.00 0.74
N LEU A 7 0.05 25.22 1.19
CA LEU A 7 -0.04 25.58 2.60
C LEU A 7 -1.14 24.80 3.35
N LYS A 8 -2.32 24.57 2.76
CA LYS A 8 -3.36 23.69 3.32
C LYS A 8 -2.86 22.24 3.46
N LEU A 9 -2.24 21.68 2.43
CA LEU A 9 -1.77 20.28 2.41
C LEU A 9 -0.67 20.05 3.45
N LEU A 10 0.27 20.98 3.58
CA LEU A 10 1.29 21.01 4.65
C LEU A 10 0.67 21.18 6.03
N PHE A 11 -0.32 22.08 6.17
CA PHE A 11 -1.03 22.29 7.44
C PHE A 11 -1.77 21.02 7.87
N PHE A 12 -2.54 20.38 6.99
CA PHE A 12 -3.26 19.14 7.31
C PHE A 12 -2.32 17.99 7.67
N ALA A 13 -1.20 17.83 6.94
CA ALA A 13 -0.21 16.81 7.28
C ALA A 13 0.43 17.03 8.67
N LYS A 14 0.73 18.29 9.03
CA LYS A 14 1.38 18.64 10.32
C LYS A 14 0.38 18.75 11.49
N VAL A 15 -0.91 19.05 11.23
CA VAL A 15 -1.99 19.12 12.23
C VAL A 15 -2.12 17.84 13.03
N TYR A 16 -2.06 16.67 12.38
CA TYR A 16 -2.23 15.38 13.04
C TYR A 16 -0.97 14.89 13.79
N GLN A 17 0.18 15.52 13.55
CA GLN A 17 1.45 15.19 14.23
C GLN A 17 1.63 15.91 15.57
N SER A 18 1.05 17.10 15.75
CA SER A 18 1.16 17.89 17.00
C SER A 18 -0.13 17.84 17.82
N ARG A 19 -0.03 17.47 19.10
CA ARG A 19 -1.17 17.49 20.05
C ARG A 19 -1.80 18.88 20.15
N PHE A 20 -0.98 19.94 20.08
CA PHE A 20 -1.46 21.33 20.10
C PHE A 20 -2.20 21.70 18.81
N LEU A 21 -1.62 21.43 17.64
CA LEU A 21 -2.28 21.73 16.35
C LEU A 21 -3.57 20.91 16.18
N LEU A 22 -3.59 19.66 16.64
CA LEU A 22 -4.78 18.81 16.65
C LEU A 22 -5.87 19.34 17.59
N ALA A 23 -5.51 19.96 18.73
CA ALA A 23 -6.46 20.61 19.62
C ALA A 23 -7.05 21.88 18.98
N VAL A 24 -6.20 22.77 18.47
CA VAL A 24 -6.61 23.98 17.73
C VAL A 24 -7.51 23.62 16.54
N TYR A 25 -7.15 22.58 15.77
CA TYR A 25 -7.95 22.10 14.66
C TYR A 25 -9.30 21.51 15.09
N LYS A 26 -9.36 20.80 16.23
CA LYS A 26 -10.63 20.34 16.82
C LYS A 26 -11.54 21.52 17.22
N CYS A 27 -10.99 22.59 17.80
CA CYS A 27 -11.75 23.81 18.10
C CYS A 27 -12.28 24.47 16.82
N TRP A 28 -11.42 24.67 15.81
CA TRP A 28 -11.81 25.21 14.49
C TRP A 28 -12.93 24.39 13.83
N LYS A 29 -12.88 23.05 13.93
CA LYS A 29 -13.94 22.17 13.42
C LYS A 29 -15.28 22.31 14.14
N VAL A 30 -15.28 22.65 15.42
CA VAL A 30 -16.52 22.95 16.17
C VAL A 30 -17.10 24.28 15.68
N ILE A 31 -16.28 25.32 15.53
CA ILE A 31 -16.71 26.63 14.99
C ILE A 31 -17.32 26.45 13.59
N LEU A 32 -16.63 25.76 12.67
CA LEU A 32 -17.17 25.46 11.34
C LEU A 32 -18.44 24.61 11.38
N ARG A 33 -18.59 23.68 12.33
CA ARG A 33 -19.84 22.90 12.48
C ARG A 33 -21.00 23.78 12.93
N ILE A 34 -20.78 24.74 13.83
CA ILE A 34 -21.81 25.69 14.25
C ILE A 34 -22.23 26.57 13.05
N TYR A 35 -21.26 27.02 12.25
CA TYR A 35 -21.52 27.89 11.09
C TYR A 35 -22.21 27.19 9.91
N THR A 36 -21.79 25.98 9.52
CA THR A 36 -22.34 25.29 8.33
C THR A 36 -23.37 24.20 8.65
N ASN A 37 -23.65 23.92 9.93
CA ASN A 37 -24.40 22.77 10.46
C ASN A 37 -23.88 21.36 10.09
N THR A 38 -22.99 21.24 9.10
CA THR A 38 -22.42 19.99 8.59
C THR A 38 -21.16 19.55 9.33
N THR A 39 -20.85 18.26 9.27
CA THR A 39 -19.63 17.68 9.85
C THR A 39 -18.43 17.73 8.91
N GLU A 40 -17.23 17.56 9.47
CA GLU A 40 -15.98 17.44 8.71
C GLU A 40 -16.06 16.36 7.61
N LEU A 41 -16.53 15.16 7.95
CA LEU A 41 -16.65 14.05 7.00
C LEU A 41 -17.63 14.39 5.87
N SER A 42 -18.83 14.89 6.20
CA SER A 42 -19.79 15.37 5.20
C SER A 42 -19.16 16.41 4.27
N ARG A 43 -18.42 17.40 4.80
CA ARG A 43 -17.75 18.41 3.96
C ARG A 43 -16.60 17.85 3.12
N ILE A 44 -15.87 16.83 3.58
CA ILE A 44 -14.84 16.16 2.75
C ILE A 44 -15.51 15.43 1.59
N CYS A 45 -16.54 14.62 1.87
CA CYS A 45 -17.25 13.85 0.85
C CYS A 45 -17.96 14.76 -0.16
N SER A 46 -18.71 15.78 0.30
CA SER A 46 -19.37 16.74 -0.60
C SER A 46 -18.39 17.55 -1.44
N ASN A 47 -17.23 17.95 -0.92
CA ASN A 47 -16.19 18.59 -1.72
C ASN A 47 -15.64 17.64 -2.79
N ALA A 48 -15.37 16.38 -2.44
CA ALA A 48 -14.87 15.39 -3.39
C ALA A 48 -15.89 15.03 -4.49
N VAL A 49 -17.20 15.08 -4.22
CA VAL A 49 -18.25 15.03 -5.26
C VAL A 49 -18.11 16.20 -6.24
N ILE A 50 -17.88 17.42 -5.73
CA ILE A 50 -17.69 18.63 -6.57
C ILE A 50 -16.38 18.54 -7.37
N GLU A 51 -15.30 17.99 -6.79
CA GLU A 51 -14.00 17.79 -7.44
C GLU A 51 -14.06 16.73 -8.57
N THR A 52 -14.89 15.70 -8.41
CA THR A 52 -15.00 14.57 -9.36
C THR A 52 -16.14 14.70 -10.37
N GLY A 53 -17.16 15.52 -10.07
CA GLY A 53 -18.34 15.71 -10.91
C GLY A 53 -19.34 14.54 -10.91
N ILE A 54 -19.27 13.63 -9.92
CA ILE A 54 -20.15 12.45 -9.80
C ILE A 54 -21.63 12.88 -9.79
N VAL A 55 -22.40 12.43 -10.78
CA VAL A 55 -23.84 12.68 -10.91
C VAL A 55 -24.63 11.44 -10.46
N SER A 56 -25.89 11.62 -10.09
CA SER A 56 -26.79 10.55 -9.63
C SER A 56 -26.92 9.33 -10.56
N ASN A 57 -26.57 9.47 -11.84
CA ASN A 57 -26.66 8.40 -12.83
C ASN A 57 -25.41 7.52 -12.84
N ASP A 58 -24.23 8.08 -12.58
CA ASP A 58 -22.96 7.33 -12.49
C ASP A 58 -22.96 6.34 -11.31
N LEU A 59 -23.87 6.54 -10.35
CA LEU A 59 -23.98 5.77 -9.11
C LEU A 59 -24.57 4.37 -9.28
N ASN A 60 -25.23 4.08 -10.42
CA ASN A 60 -25.76 2.74 -10.69
C ASN A 60 -24.61 1.82 -11.14
N ASP A 61 -23.89 2.21 -12.19
CA ASP A 61 -22.70 1.54 -12.74
C ASP A 61 -21.60 1.28 -11.67
N LEU A 62 -21.61 2.04 -10.57
CA LEU A 62 -20.66 1.93 -9.46
C LEU A 62 -21.07 0.95 -8.34
N ASN A 63 -22.30 0.44 -8.31
CA ASN A 63 -22.62 -0.71 -7.45
C ASN A 63 -22.07 -1.98 -8.10
N ASP A 64 -22.33 -2.20 -9.39
CA ASP A 64 -21.85 -3.34 -10.17
C ASP A 64 -20.31 -3.48 -10.12
N LEU A 65 -19.59 -2.34 -10.12
CA LEU A 65 -18.12 -2.31 -9.96
C LEU A 65 -17.62 -2.60 -8.54
N ASN A 66 -18.47 -2.50 -7.51
CA ASN A 66 -18.10 -2.94 -6.17
C ASN A 66 -18.13 -4.46 -6.05
N ASP A 67 -19.19 -5.10 -6.56
CA ASP A 67 -19.41 -6.55 -6.52
C ASP A 67 -18.37 -7.32 -7.37
N LEU A 68 -17.97 -6.77 -8.52
CA LEU A 68 -17.02 -7.41 -9.44
C LEU A 68 -15.59 -7.57 -8.90
N ASN A 69 -15.23 -6.91 -7.80
CA ASN A 69 -13.87 -6.99 -7.25
C ASN A 69 -13.65 -8.20 -6.32
N ASP A 70 -14.71 -8.78 -5.76
CA ASP A 70 -14.63 -9.88 -4.77
C ASP A 70 -14.31 -11.25 -5.42
N LEU A 71 -14.18 -11.30 -6.76
CA LEU A 71 -13.87 -12.51 -7.53
C LEU A 71 -12.36 -12.77 -7.74
N ASN A 72 -11.46 -11.87 -7.33
CA ASN A 72 -10.02 -11.99 -7.62
C ASN A 72 -9.20 -12.82 -6.61
N ASP A 73 -9.79 -13.25 -5.48
CA ASP A 73 -9.07 -14.02 -4.43
C ASP A 73 -8.87 -15.52 -4.77
N LEU A 74 -9.32 -16.00 -5.93
CA LEU A 74 -9.21 -17.41 -6.36
C LEU A 74 -7.89 -17.75 -7.11
N ASN A 75 -6.77 -17.15 -6.72
CA ASN A 75 -5.46 -17.42 -7.36
C ASN A 75 -4.26 -17.59 -6.41
N ASP A 76 -4.52 -17.92 -5.14
CA ASP A 76 -3.48 -18.36 -4.19
C ASP A 76 -3.94 -19.65 -3.46
N SER A 77 -4.29 -20.68 -4.24
CA SER A 77 -4.73 -22.00 -3.76
C SER A 77 -4.15 -23.12 -4.61
N ASN A 78 -2.94 -23.56 -4.28
CA ASN A 78 -2.31 -24.76 -4.84
C ASN A 78 -1.31 -25.39 -3.85
N ASP A 79 -1.86 -25.96 -2.76
CA ASP A 79 -1.09 -26.76 -1.79
C ASP A 79 -1.93 -27.90 -1.18
N SER A 80 -2.21 -28.96 -1.98
CA SER A 80 -2.56 -30.28 -1.45
C SER A 80 -2.46 -31.43 -2.49
N ASN A 81 -1.40 -32.24 -2.36
CA ASN A 81 -1.34 -33.71 -2.49
C ASN A 81 -1.87 -34.44 -3.76
N ASP A 82 -0.91 -35.02 -4.50
CA ASP A 82 -0.83 -36.45 -4.87
C ASP A 82 -2.11 -37.32 -4.97
N ARG A 83 -2.42 -37.82 -6.18
CA ARG A 83 -2.20 -39.25 -6.56
C ARG A 83 -2.63 -39.62 -8.00
N ASN A 84 -1.67 -40.20 -8.72
CA ASN A 84 -1.74 -41.46 -9.49
C ASN A 84 -2.79 -41.75 -10.61
N ASP A 85 -2.26 -42.50 -11.60
CA ASP A 85 -2.86 -43.53 -12.45
C ASP A 85 -3.72 -43.15 -13.69
N ASP A 86 -3.01 -43.17 -14.82
CA ASP A 86 -3.23 -43.99 -16.02
C ASP A 86 -4.25 -43.67 -17.14
N SER A 87 -3.75 -43.97 -18.35
CA SER A 87 -4.44 -44.42 -19.57
C SER A 87 -5.10 -43.42 -20.56
N SER A 88 -4.88 -43.77 -21.84
CA SER A 88 -5.56 -43.46 -23.11
C SER A 88 -7.06 -43.07 -23.05
N ASP A 89 -7.62 -42.33 -24.01
CA ASP A 89 -7.59 -42.64 -25.45
C ASP A 89 -7.84 -41.42 -26.40
N SER A 90 -7.73 -41.69 -27.69
CA SER A 90 -8.26 -40.97 -28.86
C SER A 90 -9.81 -40.84 -28.85
N SER A 91 -10.54 -40.19 -29.76
CA SER A 91 -10.33 -39.91 -31.20
C SER A 91 -11.40 -38.94 -31.76
N HIS A 92 -11.11 -38.30 -32.92
CA HIS A 92 -12.06 -37.72 -33.92
C HIS A 92 -13.02 -36.59 -33.43
N GLY A 93 -13.67 -35.77 -34.27
CA GLY A 93 -13.59 -35.43 -35.71
C GLY A 93 -14.39 -34.11 -35.91
N ASP A 94 -14.01 -33.14 -36.77
CA ASP A 94 -13.90 -33.14 -38.25
C ASP A 94 -15.19 -32.61 -38.94
N LYS A 95 -15.04 -31.65 -39.88
CA LYS A 95 -16.03 -31.00 -40.79
C LYS A 95 -17.06 -30.00 -40.17
N ASN A 96 -17.10 -28.71 -40.58
CA ASN A 96 -17.71 -28.04 -41.78
C ASN A 96 -19.03 -27.30 -41.39
N ASP A 97 -19.59 -26.33 -42.11
CA ASP A 97 -19.31 -25.78 -43.46
C ASP A 97 -19.61 -24.25 -43.58
N LEU A 98 -19.48 -23.66 -44.78
CA LEU A 98 -19.59 -22.22 -45.12
C LEU A 98 -20.90 -21.80 -45.83
N THR A 99 -21.34 -20.53 -45.66
CA THR A 99 -22.12 -19.62 -46.58
C THR A 99 -22.60 -18.37 -45.78
N ASP A 100 -22.95 -17.20 -46.32
CA ASP A 100 -23.07 -16.67 -47.70
C ASP A 100 -22.88 -15.11 -47.74
N ASP A 101 -22.98 -14.45 -48.90
CA ASP A 101 -22.92 -12.97 -49.12
C ASP A 101 -23.89 -12.56 -50.28
N SER A 102 -24.13 -11.33 -50.79
CA SER A 102 -23.49 -9.99 -50.66
C SER A 102 -24.42 -8.83 -51.13
N SER A 103 -24.07 -7.57 -50.80
CA SER A 103 -24.50 -6.30 -51.47
C SER A 103 -26.00 -5.87 -51.37
N ASP A 104 -26.45 -4.65 -51.72
CA ASP A 104 -25.95 -3.25 -51.61
C ASP A 104 -27.14 -2.27 -51.90
N GLY A 105 -27.02 -0.98 -51.54
CA GLY A 105 -27.75 0.16 -52.13
C GLY A 105 -29.03 0.69 -51.44
N ASP A 106 -28.99 1.92 -50.90
CA ASP A 106 -29.44 3.16 -51.59
C ASP A 106 -29.23 4.44 -50.72
N LYS A 107 -29.60 5.66 -51.18
CA LYS A 107 -29.08 6.96 -50.64
C LYS A 107 -30.10 8.07 -50.24
N VAL A 108 -29.85 8.68 -49.05
CA VAL A 108 -30.00 10.15 -48.71
C VAL A 108 -31.46 10.68 -48.52
N PRO A 109 -31.78 11.74 -47.70
CA PRO A 109 -30.95 12.75 -46.98
C PRO A 109 -31.20 13.03 -45.46
N LEU A 110 -30.10 13.30 -44.73
CA LEU A 110 -29.83 14.46 -43.84
C LEU A 110 -30.80 14.94 -42.71
N LEU A 111 -31.39 14.03 -41.92
CA LEU A 111 -31.67 14.23 -40.47
C LEU A 111 -30.47 14.73 -39.62
N LYS A 112 -30.32 16.03 -39.33
CA LYS A 112 -29.16 16.60 -38.60
C LYS A 112 -29.14 16.32 -37.08
N ARG A 113 -28.97 15.05 -36.67
CA ARG A 113 -28.88 14.62 -35.25
C ARG A 113 -27.45 14.79 -34.71
N ARG A 114 -27.29 15.52 -33.58
CA ARG A 114 -26.04 15.56 -32.81
C ARG A 114 -25.69 14.14 -32.34
N THR A 115 -24.50 13.65 -32.66
CA THR A 115 -23.95 12.39 -32.14
C THR A 115 -23.40 12.60 -30.73
N SER A 116 -24.01 11.96 -29.75
CA SER A 116 -23.38 11.71 -28.45
C SER A 116 -22.30 10.64 -28.64
N SER A 117 -21.03 11.04 -28.63
CA SER A 117 -19.88 10.13 -28.74
C SER A 117 -19.68 9.36 -27.43
N THR A 118 -20.52 8.36 -27.17
CA THR A 118 -20.38 7.46 -26.03
C THR A 118 -19.19 6.52 -26.27
N SER A 119 -17.99 6.98 -25.96
CA SER A 119 -16.84 6.08 -25.80
C SER A 119 -17.13 5.16 -24.61
N ARG A 120 -17.12 3.84 -24.86
CA ARG A 120 -17.03 2.85 -23.78
C ARG A 120 -15.75 3.16 -23.02
N ARG A 121 -15.86 3.29 -21.69
CA ARG A 121 -14.71 3.47 -20.79
C ARG A 121 -14.51 2.16 -20.05
N ASP A 122 -13.45 1.44 -20.39
CA ASP A 122 -13.05 0.24 -19.69
C ASP A 122 -12.68 0.58 -18.24
N GLY A 123 -13.20 -0.17 -17.26
CA GLY A 123 -12.74 -0.19 -15.87
C GLY A 123 -12.48 1.17 -15.20
N ALA A 124 -13.41 2.12 -15.32
CA ALA A 124 -13.21 3.50 -14.84
C ALA A 124 -13.25 3.63 -13.29
N ASP A 125 -12.13 3.32 -12.64
CA ASP A 125 -11.90 3.57 -11.20
C ASP A 125 -12.24 5.03 -10.84
N VAL A 126 -13.00 5.22 -9.74
CA VAL A 126 -13.60 6.51 -9.41
C VAL A 126 -12.49 7.48 -9.02
N PRO A 127 -12.37 8.67 -9.65
CA PRO A 127 -11.24 9.58 -9.44
C PRO A 127 -11.31 10.38 -8.11
N ILE A 128 -11.81 9.77 -7.04
CA ILE A 128 -11.82 10.35 -5.69
C ILE A 128 -10.38 10.61 -5.26
N SER A 129 -10.09 11.87 -4.90
CA SER A 129 -8.72 12.31 -4.66
C SER A 129 -8.10 11.58 -3.46
N VAL A 130 -6.81 11.22 -3.57
CA VAL A 130 -6.01 10.61 -2.50
C VAL A 130 -6.08 11.44 -1.20
N GLU A 131 -6.19 12.76 -1.34
CA GLU A 131 -6.39 13.68 -0.22
C GLU A 131 -7.76 13.54 0.46
N ALA A 132 -8.84 13.27 -0.29
CA ALA A 132 -10.15 12.97 0.29
C ALA A 132 -10.10 11.66 1.10
N ILE A 133 -9.56 10.58 0.53
CA ILE A 133 -9.41 9.27 1.21
C ILE A 133 -8.59 9.43 2.49
N TYR A 134 -7.42 10.08 2.41
CA TYR A 134 -6.57 10.32 3.58
C TYR A 134 -7.24 11.22 4.63
N ARG A 135 -7.97 12.27 4.22
CA ARG A 135 -8.68 13.14 5.16
C ARG A 135 -9.87 12.43 5.82
N VAL A 136 -10.58 11.52 5.13
CA VAL A 136 -11.59 10.64 5.74
C VAL A 136 -10.94 9.72 6.77
N ASP A 137 -9.85 9.04 6.41
CA ASP A 137 -9.08 8.18 7.31
C ASP A 137 -8.62 8.91 8.59
N ARG A 138 -7.98 10.08 8.45
CA ARG A 138 -7.60 10.91 9.61
C ARG A 138 -8.82 11.36 10.42
N SER A 139 -9.92 11.72 9.76
CA SER A 139 -11.16 12.14 10.43
C SER A 139 -11.79 11.02 11.26
N ILE A 140 -11.70 9.77 10.81
CA ILE A 140 -12.15 8.59 11.55
C ILE A 140 -11.16 8.27 12.69
N LEU A 141 -9.87 8.16 12.37
CA LEU A 141 -8.79 7.77 13.31
C LEU A 141 -8.80 8.59 14.61
N TYR A 142 -8.98 9.91 14.50
CA TYR A 142 -8.98 10.83 15.64
C TYR A 142 -10.39 11.19 16.17
N SER A 143 -11.46 10.53 15.71
CA SER A 143 -12.83 10.77 16.20
C SER A 143 -13.18 9.90 17.40
N THR A 144 -13.37 10.54 18.56
CA THR A 144 -13.94 9.90 19.76
C THR A 144 -15.38 9.40 19.59
N LYS A 145 -16.05 9.75 18.47
CA LYS A 145 -17.42 9.31 18.15
C LYS A 145 -17.49 8.18 17.10
N LEU A 146 -16.36 7.73 16.54
CA LEU A 146 -16.32 6.63 15.56
C LEU A 146 -15.42 5.46 16.00
N VAL A 147 -15.35 5.18 17.31
CA VAL A 147 -14.44 4.16 17.85
C VAL A 147 -14.88 2.74 17.46
N MET A 148 -16.18 2.49 17.29
CA MET A 148 -16.69 1.18 16.89
C MET A 148 -16.57 0.96 15.39
N GLU A 149 -16.86 1.99 14.60
CA GLU A 149 -16.72 1.99 13.14
C GLU A 149 -15.26 1.76 12.74
N ARG A 150 -14.32 2.44 13.42
CA ARG A 150 -12.89 2.21 13.19
C ARG A 150 -12.46 0.79 13.60
N ARG A 151 -13.02 0.21 14.65
CA ARG A 151 -12.78 -1.19 15.03
C ARG A 151 -13.35 -2.19 14.03
N SER A 152 -14.49 -1.88 13.40
CA SER A 152 -15.04 -2.70 12.31
C SER A 152 -14.11 -2.66 11.09
N LEU A 153 -13.67 -1.47 10.68
CA LEU A 153 -12.65 -1.29 9.62
C LEU A 153 -11.28 -1.91 9.95
N GLU A 154 -10.95 -2.12 11.23
CA GLU A 154 -9.76 -2.83 11.69
C GLU A 154 -9.91 -4.37 11.61
N SER A 155 -11.16 -4.88 11.46
CA SER A 155 -11.51 -6.29 11.34
C SER A 155 -11.38 -6.82 9.91
N LYS A 156 -11.22 -8.14 9.78
CA LYS A 156 -11.35 -8.82 8.47
C LYS A 156 -12.82 -8.90 8.04
N ASP A 157 -13.69 -9.24 8.98
CA ASP A 157 -15.13 -9.46 8.77
C ASP A 157 -15.90 -8.12 8.80
N CYS A 158 -15.41 -7.13 8.05
CA CYS A 158 -15.92 -5.76 8.06
C CYS A 158 -17.10 -5.59 7.10
N ASP A 159 -18.33 -5.54 7.63
CA ASP A 159 -19.48 -5.04 6.88
C ASP A 159 -19.28 -3.54 6.55
N LEU A 160 -19.00 -3.25 5.28
CA LEU A 160 -18.75 -1.89 4.80
C LEU A 160 -20.02 -1.04 4.73
N ASP A 161 -21.19 -1.65 4.56
CA ASP A 161 -22.46 -0.92 4.46
C ASP A 161 -23.04 -0.58 5.84
N GLU A 162 -22.96 -1.48 6.83
CA GLU A 162 -23.29 -1.16 8.22
C GLU A 162 -22.38 -0.02 8.73
N VAL A 163 -21.07 -0.10 8.45
CA VAL A 163 -20.12 0.95 8.82
C VAL A 163 -20.42 2.26 8.09
N THR A 164 -20.74 2.22 6.80
CA THR A 164 -21.12 3.41 6.02
C THR A 164 -22.38 4.05 6.62
N GLN A 165 -23.46 3.28 6.79
CA GLN A 165 -24.73 3.78 7.30
C GLN A 165 -24.63 4.30 8.74
N SER A 166 -23.87 3.63 9.60
CA SER A 166 -23.57 4.09 10.96
C SER A 166 -22.81 5.43 10.96
N ILE A 167 -21.86 5.63 10.04
CA ILE A 167 -21.16 6.91 9.89
C ILE A 167 -22.10 7.99 9.36
N LEU A 168 -22.93 7.72 8.34
CA LEU A 168 -23.90 8.69 7.81
C LEU A 168 -24.81 9.22 8.93
N TYR A 169 -25.39 8.31 9.71
CA TYR A 169 -26.23 8.61 10.89
C TYR A 169 -25.47 9.40 11.97
N LYS A 170 -24.35 8.84 12.48
CA LYS A 170 -23.58 9.46 13.59
C LYS A 170 -22.92 10.79 13.21
N LYS A 171 -22.85 11.11 11.91
CA LYS A 171 -22.29 12.36 11.38
C LYS A 171 -23.33 13.30 10.77
N LYS A 172 -24.61 12.92 10.73
CA LYS A 172 -25.72 13.68 10.14
C LYS A 172 -25.38 14.21 8.75
N PHE A 173 -25.21 13.28 7.81
CA PHE A 173 -25.05 13.65 6.40
C PHE A 173 -26.36 14.28 5.86
N PRO A 174 -26.28 15.18 4.86
CA PRO A 174 -27.46 15.74 4.20
C PRO A 174 -28.40 14.66 3.60
N GLU A 175 -29.59 15.09 3.17
CA GLU A 175 -30.55 14.23 2.43
C GLU A 175 -30.92 12.94 3.20
N ASN A 176 -31.39 13.13 4.44
CA ASN A 176 -31.91 12.09 5.32
C ASN A 176 -30.96 10.90 5.55
N GLU A 177 -29.65 11.16 5.55
CA GLU A 177 -28.62 10.16 5.88
C GLU A 177 -28.66 8.94 4.92
N SER A 178 -29.18 9.16 3.70
CA SER A 178 -29.39 8.13 2.67
C SER A 178 -28.06 7.65 2.06
N PRO A 179 -27.86 6.32 1.92
CA PRO A 179 -26.67 5.76 1.29
C PRO A 179 -26.61 6.03 -0.22
N ARG A 180 -27.73 6.44 -0.83
CA ARG A 180 -27.84 6.73 -2.27
C ARG A 180 -27.42 8.16 -2.65
N THR A 181 -26.88 8.95 -1.72
CA THR A 181 -26.39 10.30 -2.00
C THR A 181 -24.97 10.25 -2.56
N PRO A 182 -24.56 11.12 -3.52
CA PRO A 182 -23.18 11.13 -4.03
C PRO A 182 -22.12 11.23 -2.92
N ALA A 183 -22.41 11.96 -1.84
CA ALA A 183 -21.53 12.08 -0.68
C ALA A 183 -21.44 10.78 0.16
N ALA A 184 -22.47 9.94 0.17
CA ALA A 184 -22.43 8.61 0.78
C ALA A 184 -21.61 7.62 -0.07
N PHE A 185 -21.72 7.65 -1.40
CA PHE A 185 -20.87 6.83 -2.27
C PHE A 185 -19.37 7.19 -2.12
N VAL A 186 -19.04 8.49 -2.09
CA VAL A 186 -17.66 8.93 -1.81
C VAL A 186 -17.19 8.48 -0.42
N LEU A 187 -18.08 8.49 0.58
CA LEU A 187 -17.77 7.94 1.91
C LEU A 187 -17.50 6.43 1.85
N HIS A 188 -18.39 5.64 1.24
CA HIS A 188 -18.24 4.19 1.10
C HIS A 188 -16.93 3.83 0.38
N TYR A 189 -16.61 4.46 -0.76
CA TYR A 189 -15.35 4.22 -1.48
C TYR A 189 -14.12 4.53 -0.59
N CYS A 190 -14.15 5.65 0.15
CA CYS A 190 -13.09 5.95 1.10
C CYS A 190 -12.99 4.89 2.23
N LEU A 191 -14.12 4.37 2.71
CA LEU A 191 -14.16 3.31 3.72
C LEU A 191 -13.63 1.98 3.19
N LYS A 192 -13.96 1.60 1.95
CA LYS A 192 -13.40 0.43 1.25
C LYS A 192 -11.88 0.53 1.16
N LYS A 193 -11.32 1.65 0.67
CA LYS A 193 -9.86 1.90 0.66
C LYS A 193 -9.23 1.94 2.05
N ILE A 194 -9.95 2.41 3.07
CA ILE A 194 -9.48 2.36 4.47
C ILE A 194 -9.42 0.92 4.99
N SER A 195 -10.45 0.10 4.72
CA SER A 195 -10.51 -1.33 5.08
C SER A 195 -9.42 -2.14 4.38
N GLU A 196 -9.25 -1.99 3.06
CA GLU A 196 -8.11 -2.54 2.29
C GLU A 196 -6.77 -2.25 3.00
N SER A 197 -6.57 -1.02 3.48
CA SER A 197 -5.34 -0.62 4.17
C SER A 197 -5.16 -1.17 5.59
N TYR A 198 -6.23 -1.64 6.24
CA TYR A 198 -6.17 -2.40 7.49
C TYR A 198 -5.95 -3.89 7.21
N ASN A 199 -6.55 -4.45 6.16
CA ASN A 199 -6.33 -5.84 5.74
C ASN A 199 -4.86 -6.08 5.34
N LEU A 200 -4.27 -5.22 4.51
CA LEU A 200 -2.83 -5.25 4.24
C LEU A 200 -1.99 -5.14 5.53
N ALA A 201 -2.39 -4.26 6.46
CA ALA A 201 -1.69 -4.16 7.74
C ALA A 201 -1.83 -5.45 8.57
N ASN A 202 -2.99 -6.12 8.54
CA ASN A 202 -3.24 -7.39 9.22
C ASN A 202 -2.42 -8.53 8.61
N GLU A 203 -2.29 -8.60 7.28
CA GLU A 203 -1.41 -9.55 6.57
C GLU A 203 0.08 -9.36 6.93
N ILE A 204 0.60 -8.13 6.79
CA ILE A 204 1.98 -7.80 7.14
C ILE A 204 2.25 -8.10 8.62
N ASN A 205 1.28 -7.85 9.50
CA ASN A 205 1.37 -8.22 10.92
C ASN A 205 1.30 -9.73 11.18
N ALA A 206 0.56 -10.50 10.37
CA ALA A 206 0.54 -11.95 10.47
C ALA A 206 1.88 -12.55 10.02
N ARG A 207 2.40 -12.08 8.87
CA ARG A 207 3.69 -12.53 8.32
C ARG A 207 4.88 -12.16 9.21
N ALA A 208 4.81 -11.02 9.91
CA ALA A 208 5.79 -10.63 10.93
C ALA A 208 5.74 -11.50 12.20
N LYS A 209 4.63 -12.21 12.45
CA LYS A 209 4.47 -13.18 13.56
C LYS A 209 4.78 -14.62 13.14
N THR A 210 4.73 -14.94 11.84
CA THR A 210 5.17 -16.23 11.31
C THR A 210 6.64 -16.44 11.65
N LYS A 211 6.94 -17.35 12.58
CA LYS A 211 8.33 -17.69 12.93
C LYS A 211 9.01 -18.36 11.75
N TYR A 212 10.32 -18.13 11.62
CA TYR A 212 11.18 -18.99 10.82
C TYR A 212 11.13 -20.43 11.35
N ASP A 213 11.22 -21.41 10.47
CA ASP A 213 11.26 -22.83 10.80
C ASP A 213 12.18 -23.55 9.81
N SER A 214 13.28 -24.13 10.30
CA SER A 214 14.26 -24.85 9.50
C SER A 214 13.79 -26.24 9.03
N LYS A 215 12.62 -26.70 9.49
CA LYS A 215 11.96 -27.90 8.94
C LYS A 215 11.06 -27.57 7.75
N ASN A 216 10.69 -26.31 7.57
CA ASN A 216 9.86 -25.86 6.46
C ASN A 216 10.74 -25.59 5.22
N LYS A 217 10.59 -26.43 4.19
CA LYS A 217 11.36 -26.35 2.93
C LYS A 217 11.23 -25.00 2.22
N LEU A 218 10.11 -24.29 2.35
CA LEU A 218 9.91 -22.97 1.74
C LEU A 218 10.64 -21.87 2.52
N HIS A 219 10.71 -21.98 3.85
CA HIS A 219 11.49 -21.06 4.70
C HIS A 219 13.00 -21.24 4.46
N GLU A 220 13.45 -22.49 4.38
CA GLU A 220 14.84 -22.83 4.04
C GLU A 220 15.21 -22.36 2.62
N LYS A 221 14.42 -22.71 1.59
CA LYS A 221 14.64 -22.25 0.20
C LYS A 221 14.78 -20.73 0.10
N LYS A 222 13.93 -19.97 0.80
CA LYS A 222 13.97 -18.50 0.79
C LYS A 222 15.20 -17.91 1.49
N LEU A 223 15.72 -18.57 2.53
CA LEU A 223 16.96 -18.16 3.19
C LEU A 223 18.18 -18.45 2.31
N LEU A 224 18.17 -19.55 1.56
CA LEU A 224 19.19 -19.86 0.56
C LEU A 224 19.14 -18.89 -0.63
N GLU A 225 17.95 -18.53 -1.12
CA GLU A 225 17.74 -17.47 -2.13
C GLU A 225 18.35 -16.13 -1.67
N LEU A 226 18.22 -15.76 -0.39
CA LEU A 226 18.87 -14.56 0.14
C LEU A 226 20.41 -14.62 0.04
N TRP A 227 21.00 -15.79 0.29
CA TRP A 227 22.45 -15.97 0.15
C TRP A 227 22.87 -15.83 -1.32
N GLU A 228 22.22 -16.56 -2.23
CA GLU A 228 22.52 -16.57 -3.67
C GLU A 228 22.43 -15.16 -4.30
N LEU A 229 21.46 -14.34 -3.87
CA LEU A 229 21.27 -12.97 -4.36
C LEU A 229 22.32 -11.97 -3.85
N LEU A 230 22.87 -12.19 -2.65
CA LEU A 230 23.83 -11.28 -2.02
C LEU A 230 25.29 -11.68 -2.25
N MET A 231 25.56 -12.99 -2.30
CA MET A 231 26.89 -13.60 -2.41
C MET A 231 26.98 -14.53 -3.65
N PRO A 232 26.69 -14.03 -4.88
CA PRO A 232 26.61 -14.88 -6.07
C PRO A 232 27.95 -15.55 -6.45
N ASP A 233 29.06 -15.00 -5.98
CA ASP A 233 30.42 -15.49 -6.23
C ASP A 233 30.92 -16.48 -5.15
N GLU A 234 30.11 -16.80 -4.12
CA GLU A 234 30.49 -17.69 -3.01
C GLU A 234 29.39 -18.71 -2.68
N VAL A 235 29.65 -20.00 -2.87
CA VAL A 235 28.71 -21.07 -2.52
C VAL A 235 28.62 -21.27 -1.00
N LEU A 236 27.40 -21.28 -0.45
CA LEU A 236 27.16 -21.65 0.94
C LEU A 236 27.48 -23.13 1.15
N GLN A 237 28.49 -23.43 1.98
CA GLN A 237 28.99 -24.79 2.20
C GLN A 237 28.10 -25.59 3.16
N ASN A 238 27.52 -24.92 4.15
CA ASN A 238 26.67 -25.52 5.17
C ASN A 238 25.56 -24.55 5.57
N ARG A 239 24.34 -25.08 5.77
CA ARG A 239 23.20 -24.28 6.24
C ARG A 239 23.44 -23.67 7.64
N VAL A 240 24.26 -24.29 8.48
CA VAL A 240 24.74 -23.70 9.74
C VAL A 240 26.25 -23.56 9.66
N GLY A 241 26.78 -22.33 9.78
CA GLY A 241 28.20 -22.04 9.60
C GLY A 241 28.52 -20.55 9.63
N GLU A 242 29.81 -20.20 9.74
CA GLU A 242 30.28 -18.80 9.89
C GLU A 242 29.89 -17.89 8.71
N GLN A 243 29.65 -18.46 7.51
CA GLN A 243 29.39 -17.71 6.28
C GLN A 243 28.26 -16.67 6.44
N TRP A 244 27.20 -16.97 7.20
CA TRP A 244 26.08 -16.06 7.46
C TRP A 244 26.47 -14.73 8.12
N THR A 245 27.59 -14.70 8.85
CA THR A 245 28.10 -13.46 9.46
C THR A 245 28.57 -12.45 8.40
N LYS A 246 28.97 -12.90 7.20
CA LYS A 246 29.34 -12.02 6.07
C LYS A 246 28.17 -11.12 5.68
N ILE A 247 26.97 -11.68 5.49
CA ILE A 247 25.76 -10.88 5.21
C ILE A 247 25.09 -10.31 6.47
N GLY A 248 25.80 -10.28 7.60
CA GLY A 248 25.39 -9.55 8.80
C GLY A 248 24.26 -10.19 9.62
N PHE A 249 24.20 -11.52 9.69
CA PHE A 249 23.51 -12.23 10.76
C PHE A 249 24.42 -12.38 12.00
N GLN A 250 23.84 -12.44 13.20
CA GLN A 250 24.59 -12.41 14.46
C GLN A 250 25.37 -13.69 14.79
N GLY A 251 25.22 -14.76 14.01
CA GLY A 251 25.94 -16.01 14.22
C GLY A 251 25.69 -17.06 13.14
N LYS A 252 25.96 -18.32 13.49
CA LYS A 252 26.00 -19.46 12.57
C LYS A 252 24.65 -19.90 11.99
N ASP A 253 23.54 -19.45 12.58
CA ASP A 253 22.19 -19.76 12.11
C ASP A 253 21.27 -18.52 12.17
N PRO A 254 20.93 -17.94 10.99
CA PRO A 254 19.96 -16.86 10.85
C PRO A 254 18.59 -17.09 11.48
N SER A 255 18.19 -18.35 11.73
CA SER A 255 16.92 -18.67 12.41
C SER A 255 16.77 -17.91 13.73
N THR A 256 17.90 -17.59 14.38
CA THR A 256 17.95 -16.94 15.68
C THR A 256 17.80 -15.42 15.62
N ASP A 257 18.03 -14.78 14.47
CA ASP A 257 17.90 -13.33 14.29
C ASP A 257 16.43 -12.91 14.04
N PHE A 258 15.65 -13.74 13.34
CA PHE A 258 14.27 -13.44 12.92
C PHE A 258 13.23 -13.38 14.06
N ARG A 259 13.63 -13.40 15.34
CA ARG A 259 12.71 -13.42 16.51
C ARG A 259 11.71 -12.27 16.54
N GLY A 260 12.12 -11.08 16.10
CA GLY A 260 11.32 -9.86 16.21
C GLY A 260 10.30 -9.66 15.09
N MET A 261 10.65 -10.04 13.86
CA MET A 261 9.86 -9.76 12.64
C MET A 261 9.64 -10.99 11.74
N GLY A 262 9.98 -12.19 12.22
CA GLY A 262 9.62 -13.46 11.61
C GLY A 262 10.04 -13.57 10.14
N MET A 263 9.19 -14.25 9.36
CA MET A 263 9.36 -14.43 7.93
C MET A 263 9.30 -13.12 7.15
N LEU A 264 8.58 -12.09 7.64
CA LEU A 264 8.49 -10.80 6.94
C LEU A 264 9.87 -10.17 6.73
N ALA A 265 10.76 -10.20 7.72
CA ALA A 265 12.10 -9.63 7.54
C ALA A 265 12.97 -10.40 6.54
N LEU A 266 12.72 -11.72 6.38
CA LEU A 266 13.35 -12.51 5.33
C LEU A 266 12.73 -12.22 3.96
N ASP A 267 11.41 -12.01 3.88
CA ASP A 267 10.74 -11.57 2.65
C ASP A 267 11.24 -10.19 2.21
N ASP A 268 11.32 -9.21 3.13
CA ASP A 268 11.82 -7.85 2.90
C ASP A 268 13.29 -7.87 2.40
N LEU A 269 14.17 -8.64 3.05
CA LEU A 269 15.57 -8.80 2.65
C LEU A 269 15.71 -9.45 1.25
N VAL A 270 14.97 -10.53 0.98
CA VAL A 270 14.97 -11.19 -0.35
C VAL A 270 14.39 -10.26 -1.41
N TYR A 271 13.30 -9.54 -1.11
CA TYR A 271 12.69 -8.61 -2.05
C TYR A 271 13.68 -7.52 -2.47
N TYR A 272 14.39 -6.91 -1.52
CA TYR A 272 15.40 -5.89 -1.79
C TYR A 272 16.58 -6.43 -2.60
N ALA A 273 17.11 -7.61 -2.23
CA ALA A 273 18.21 -8.25 -2.94
C ALA A 273 17.82 -8.63 -4.39
N LYS A 274 16.58 -9.10 -4.61
CA LYS A 274 16.05 -9.54 -5.90
C LYS A 274 15.64 -8.39 -6.82
N ASN A 275 14.97 -7.37 -6.28
CA ASN A 275 14.46 -6.23 -7.04
C ASN A 275 15.49 -5.13 -7.27
N TYR A 276 16.45 -4.97 -6.37
CA TYR A 276 17.47 -3.93 -6.43
C TYR A 276 18.90 -4.48 -6.20
N PRO A 277 19.33 -5.52 -6.95
CA PRO A 277 20.60 -6.25 -6.71
C PRO A 277 21.88 -5.40 -6.84
N LYS A 278 21.80 -4.21 -7.44
CA LYS A 278 22.89 -3.21 -7.41
C LYS A 278 22.92 -2.45 -6.09
N SER A 279 21.77 -1.98 -5.59
CA SER A 279 21.66 -1.23 -4.33
C SER A 279 21.88 -2.12 -3.11
N ALA A 280 21.33 -3.34 -3.12
CA ALA A 280 21.49 -4.30 -2.02
C ALA A 280 22.96 -4.70 -1.83
N ARG A 281 23.67 -5.05 -2.92
CA ARG A 281 25.11 -5.38 -2.85
C ARG A 281 25.99 -4.15 -2.63
N HIS A 282 25.60 -2.96 -3.07
CA HIS A 282 26.29 -1.72 -2.68
C HIS A 282 26.20 -1.49 -1.17
N ALA A 283 25.00 -1.58 -0.59
CA ALA A 283 24.80 -1.43 0.84
C ALA A 283 25.51 -2.53 1.66
N LEU A 284 25.56 -3.78 1.16
CA LEU A 284 26.37 -4.84 1.76
C LEU A 284 27.87 -4.50 1.73
N ASN A 285 28.39 -4.01 0.60
CA ASN A 285 29.78 -3.59 0.49
C ASN A 285 30.12 -2.41 1.42
N CYS A 286 29.20 -1.45 1.58
CA CYS A 286 29.31 -0.37 2.56
C CYS A 286 29.27 -0.88 4.01
N SER A 287 28.54 -1.96 4.29
CA SER A 287 28.44 -2.52 5.64
C SER A 287 29.74 -3.16 6.14
N TYR A 288 30.72 -3.41 5.26
CA TYR A 288 32.09 -3.84 5.59
C TYR A 288 33.08 -2.71 5.88
N HIS A 289 32.67 -1.44 5.81
CA HIS A 289 33.60 -0.29 5.91
C HIS A 289 34.35 -0.25 7.26
N PRO A 290 35.70 -0.11 7.32
CA PRO A 290 36.49 -0.36 8.54
C PRO A 290 36.11 0.42 9.82
N VAL A 291 35.44 1.57 9.70
CA VAL A 291 34.92 2.36 10.84
C VAL A 291 33.39 2.27 10.88
N SER A 292 32.74 2.81 9.86
CA SER A 292 31.29 2.80 9.62
C SER A 292 30.67 1.44 9.25
N TRP A 293 31.21 0.32 9.72
CA TRP A 293 30.62 -1.00 9.46
C TRP A 293 29.25 -1.12 10.13
N TYR A 294 28.40 -1.99 9.57
CA TYR A 294 27.14 -2.39 10.20
C TYR A 294 26.77 -3.82 9.81
N SER A 295 25.93 -4.47 10.62
CA SER A 295 25.49 -5.85 10.37
C SER A 295 24.30 -5.84 9.41
N PHE A 296 24.53 -6.06 8.10
CA PHE A 296 23.55 -5.87 7.02
C PHE A 296 22.17 -6.50 7.31
N ALA A 297 22.08 -7.81 7.57
CA ALA A 297 20.80 -8.45 7.83
C ALA A 297 20.15 -7.97 9.15
N THR A 298 20.91 -7.76 10.23
CA THR A 298 20.39 -7.18 11.47
C THR A 298 19.80 -5.77 11.26
N VAL A 299 20.45 -4.93 10.44
CA VAL A 299 19.93 -3.61 10.05
C VAL A 299 18.66 -3.74 9.22
N GLY A 300 18.59 -4.69 8.28
CA GLY A 300 17.37 -5.01 7.54
C GLY A 300 16.20 -5.43 8.44
N ILE A 301 16.43 -6.29 9.43
CA ILE A 301 15.41 -6.69 10.43
C ILE A 301 14.94 -5.48 11.24
N ASN A 302 15.86 -4.59 11.62
CA ASN A 302 15.56 -3.33 12.32
C ASN A 302 14.79 -2.31 11.44
N ILE A 303 15.00 -2.31 10.13
CA ILE A 303 14.26 -1.48 9.16
C ILE A 303 12.87 -2.08 8.88
N THR A 304 12.76 -3.41 8.79
CA THR A 304 11.46 -4.13 8.73
C THR A 304 10.59 -3.73 9.92
N PHE A 305 11.15 -3.79 11.14
CA PHE A 305 10.46 -3.36 12.36
C PHE A 305 9.98 -1.90 12.29
N PHE A 306 10.78 -1.01 11.70
CA PHE A 306 10.40 0.39 11.53
C PHE A 306 9.30 0.58 10.47
N ALA A 307 9.38 -0.09 9.32
CA ALA A 307 8.33 -0.07 8.30
C ALA A 307 6.98 -0.57 8.86
N VAL A 308 7.01 -1.68 9.60
CA VAL A 308 5.84 -2.21 10.32
C VAL A 308 5.33 -1.24 11.39
N GLN A 309 6.20 -0.49 12.10
CA GLN A 309 5.78 0.57 13.02
C GLN A 309 5.06 1.72 12.31
N ILE A 310 5.57 2.18 11.16
CA ILE A 310 4.94 3.23 10.34
C ILE A 310 3.56 2.76 9.86
N LEU A 311 3.44 1.51 9.39
CA LEU A 311 2.16 0.92 8.96
C LEU A 311 1.16 0.78 10.12
N ARG A 312 1.57 0.20 11.26
CA ARG A 312 0.74 0.07 12.48
C ARG A 312 0.23 1.42 13.01
N THR A 313 1.06 2.47 12.94
CA THR A 313 0.68 3.82 13.37
C THR A 313 -0.07 4.61 12.28
N ARG A 314 -0.45 3.94 11.18
CA ARG A 314 -1.11 4.52 10.00
C ARG A 314 -0.39 5.76 9.48
N GLN A 315 0.94 5.78 9.50
CA GLN A 315 1.74 6.86 8.91
C GLN A 315 2.02 6.61 7.42
N LEU A 316 1.93 5.36 6.94
CA LEU A 316 2.15 4.99 5.54
C LEU A 316 0.92 5.22 4.64
N GLN A 317 -0.27 5.42 5.20
CA GLN A 317 -1.51 5.24 4.41
C GLN A 317 -1.64 6.20 3.22
N TYR A 318 -1.14 7.45 3.32
CA TYR A 318 -1.12 8.36 2.17
C TYR A 318 -0.30 7.81 0.99
N PHE A 319 0.82 7.15 1.28
CA PHE A 319 1.68 6.51 0.29
C PHE A 319 0.97 5.29 -0.34
N LEU A 320 0.33 4.44 0.47
CA LEU A 320 -0.48 3.31 -0.02
C LEU A 320 -1.66 3.78 -0.90
N PHE A 321 -2.38 4.84 -0.47
CA PHE A 321 -3.48 5.44 -1.22
C PHE A 321 -3.03 6.17 -2.50
N LYS A 322 -1.78 6.68 -2.56
CA LYS A 322 -1.20 7.29 -3.77
C LYS A 322 -0.77 6.24 -4.80
N HIS A 323 -0.27 5.10 -4.32
CA HIS A 323 0.31 4.05 -5.16
C HIS A 323 -0.68 2.88 -5.32
N LYS A 324 -0.48 1.77 -4.61
CA LYS A 324 -1.46 0.67 -4.50
C LYS A 324 -1.40 0.10 -3.08
N ILE A 325 -2.50 -0.47 -2.60
CA ILE A 325 -2.58 -1.06 -1.25
C ILE A 325 -2.16 -2.54 -1.33
N THR A 326 -0.88 -2.80 -1.61
CA THR A 326 -0.36 -4.17 -1.80
C THR A 326 0.92 -4.45 -1.00
N LYS A 327 1.22 -5.75 -0.82
CA LYS A 327 2.44 -6.24 -0.19
C LYS A 327 3.71 -5.74 -0.93
N ASP A 328 3.69 -5.73 -2.27
CA ASP A 328 4.78 -5.17 -3.08
C ASP A 328 5.07 -3.69 -2.79
N VAL A 329 4.03 -2.85 -2.68
CA VAL A 329 4.22 -1.42 -2.38
C VAL A 329 4.75 -1.21 -0.95
N TYR A 330 4.44 -2.10 -0.01
CA TYR A 330 5.12 -2.14 1.29
C TYR A 330 6.61 -2.55 1.16
N HIS A 331 6.93 -3.60 0.39
CA HIS A 331 8.31 -4.06 0.20
C HIS A 331 9.18 -3.04 -0.57
N GLU A 332 8.60 -2.28 -1.51
CA GLU A 332 9.26 -1.14 -2.15
C GLU A 332 9.60 -0.02 -1.17
N PHE A 333 8.71 0.26 -0.23
CA PHE A 333 9.00 1.21 0.86
C PHE A 333 10.11 0.68 1.77
N PHE A 334 10.16 -0.62 2.07
CA PHE A 334 11.31 -1.24 2.75
C PHE A 334 12.61 -1.05 1.96
N CYS A 335 12.61 -1.30 0.65
CA CYS A 335 13.79 -1.10 -0.22
C CYS A 335 14.29 0.35 -0.16
N TYR A 336 13.37 1.32 -0.25
CA TYR A 336 13.68 2.73 -0.09
C TYR A 336 14.30 3.03 1.28
N LEU A 337 13.70 2.52 2.37
CA LEU A 337 14.24 2.72 3.72
C LEU A 337 15.65 2.13 3.89
N PHE A 338 15.95 0.96 3.33
CA PHE A 338 17.30 0.38 3.41
C PHE A 338 18.31 1.22 2.64
N HIS A 339 18.04 1.52 1.37
CA HIS A 339 18.90 2.37 0.54
C HIS A 339 19.12 3.74 1.19
N SER A 340 18.06 4.46 1.57
CA SER A 340 18.19 5.76 2.22
C SER A 340 18.85 5.70 3.60
N PHE A 341 18.78 4.58 4.32
CA PHE A 341 19.59 4.39 5.53
C PHE A 341 21.08 4.24 5.21
N ASN A 342 21.44 3.45 4.20
CA ASN A 342 22.83 3.31 3.75
C ASN A 342 23.43 4.68 3.44
N GLU A 343 22.80 5.46 2.55
CA GLU A 343 23.28 6.80 2.19
C GLU A 343 23.35 7.74 3.40
N TYR A 344 22.37 7.68 4.31
CA TYR A 344 22.34 8.51 5.53
C TYR A 344 23.41 8.13 6.57
N TRP A 345 23.93 6.91 6.50
CA TRP A 345 24.99 6.36 7.36
C TRP A 345 26.38 6.60 6.76
N THR A 346 26.55 6.41 5.45
CA THR A 346 27.84 6.54 4.75
C THR A 346 28.23 7.99 4.46
N SER A 347 27.27 8.89 4.19
CA SER A 347 27.50 10.32 3.88
C SER A 347 27.92 11.19 5.09
N ARG A 348 28.52 10.59 6.13
CA ARG A 348 28.74 11.23 7.43
C ARG A 348 30.21 11.47 7.71
N GLU A 349 30.52 12.75 7.94
CA GLU A 349 31.82 13.22 8.41
C GLU A 349 31.69 13.81 9.82
N PRO A 350 32.54 13.43 10.80
CA PRO A 350 33.46 12.28 10.74
C PRO A 350 32.70 10.95 10.58
N ALA A 351 33.40 9.92 10.12
CA ALA A 351 32.87 8.58 9.95
C ALA A 351 32.23 8.05 11.25
N LEU A 352 31.02 7.53 11.15
CA LEU A 352 30.28 6.97 12.28
C LEU A 352 30.87 5.64 12.74
N SER A 353 30.68 5.31 14.02
CA SER A 353 30.98 3.99 14.58
C SER A 353 29.70 3.21 14.85
N ILE A 354 29.78 1.89 15.06
CA ILE A 354 28.62 1.09 15.48
C ILE A 354 27.98 1.59 16.79
N MET A 355 28.74 2.28 17.66
CA MET A 355 28.23 2.89 18.90
C MET A 355 27.25 4.05 18.63
N ASP A 356 27.30 4.65 17.44
CA ASP A 356 26.40 5.71 17.01
C ASP A 356 25.05 5.18 16.48
N PHE A 357 24.90 3.86 16.31
CA PHE A 357 23.77 3.26 15.59
C PHE A 357 22.40 3.71 16.12
N GLU A 358 22.09 3.50 17.40
CA GLU A 358 20.78 3.88 17.97
C GLU A 358 20.51 5.40 17.87
N ARG A 359 21.55 6.21 18.06
CA ARG A 359 21.46 7.68 17.95
C ARG A 359 21.13 8.10 16.51
N VAL A 360 21.84 7.57 15.53
CA VAL A 360 21.72 7.94 14.11
C VAL A 360 20.48 7.31 13.49
N PHE A 361 20.19 6.05 13.77
CA PHE A 361 18.96 5.38 13.34
C PHE A 361 17.72 6.04 13.97
N GLY A 362 17.81 6.49 15.22
CA GLY A 362 16.78 7.32 15.86
C GLY A 362 16.58 8.71 15.22
N GLN A 363 17.60 9.27 14.56
CA GLN A 363 17.48 10.49 13.76
C GLN A 363 16.90 10.19 12.36
N PHE A 364 17.38 9.13 11.69
CA PHE A 364 16.85 8.63 10.42
C PHE A 364 15.34 8.40 10.49
N LYS A 365 14.86 7.68 11.52
CA LYS A 365 13.43 7.42 11.73
C LYS A 365 12.59 8.70 11.81
N LYS A 366 13.11 9.76 12.45
CA LYS A 366 12.44 11.07 12.55
C LYS A 366 12.41 11.80 11.20
N ASN A 367 13.48 11.71 10.41
CA ASN A 367 13.54 12.27 9.06
C ASN A 367 12.50 11.61 8.14
N ILE A 368 12.44 10.28 8.10
CA ILE A 368 11.44 9.53 7.33
C ILE A 368 10.00 9.92 7.70
N ILE A 369 9.69 10.03 9.00
CA ILE A 369 8.36 10.43 9.47
C ILE A 369 7.99 11.86 9.05
N ARG A 370 8.96 12.79 9.01
CA ARG A 370 8.77 14.13 8.45
C ARG A 370 8.54 14.06 6.94
N GLU A 371 9.28 13.22 6.23
CA GLU A 371 9.28 13.19 4.77
C GLU A 371 8.02 12.52 4.18
N LEU A 372 7.45 11.55 4.92
CA LEU A 372 6.08 11.07 4.70
C LEU A 372 5.03 12.19 4.85
N SER A 373 5.16 13.09 5.86
CA SER A 373 4.21 14.20 6.03
C SER A 373 4.44 15.37 5.05
N GLU A 374 5.66 15.51 4.54
CA GLU A 374 6.00 16.37 3.41
C GLU A 374 5.68 15.73 2.04
N ARG A 375 5.14 14.49 2.05
CA ARG A 375 4.65 13.75 0.88
C ARG A 375 5.72 13.51 -0.20
N LYS A 376 6.99 13.40 0.21
CA LYS A 376 8.11 13.13 -0.70
C LYS A 376 7.91 11.78 -1.42
N PRO A 377 8.47 11.61 -2.64
CA PRO A 377 8.59 10.28 -3.23
C PRO A 377 9.51 9.41 -2.37
N MET A 378 9.04 8.21 -2.03
CA MET A 378 9.72 7.26 -1.13
C MET A 378 9.77 5.86 -1.75
N VAL A 379 10.21 5.81 -3.00
CA VAL A 379 10.46 4.60 -3.81
C VAL A 379 11.80 4.76 -4.52
N LEU A 380 12.45 3.64 -4.88
CA LEU A 380 13.73 3.68 -5.60
C LEU A 380 13.60 3.75 -7.12
N ASN A 381 12.46 3.31 -7.66
CA ASN A 381 12.15 3.51 -9.08
C ASN A 381 10.65 3.76 -9.28
N GLU A 382 10.26 5.01 -9.56
CA GLU A 382 8.88 5.38 -9.91
C GLU A 382 8.40 4.76 -11.24
N SER A 383 9.29 4.18 -12.06
CA SER A 383 8.95 3.59 -13.37
C SER A 383 8.47 2.14 -13.33
N LYS A 384 8.29 1.51 -12.17
CA LYS A 384 7.78 0.12 -12.08
C LYS A 384 6.26 0.08 -12.23
N ASP A 385 5.73 -0.91 -12.95
CA ASP A 385 4.29 -1.08 -13.26
C ASP A 385 3.39 -1.31 -12.02
N ILE A 386 4.00 -1.65 -10.88
CA ILE A 386 3.34 -1.67 -9.57
C ILE A 386 2.87 -0.28 -9.13
N PHE A 387 3.49 0.80 -9.61
CA PHE A 387 3.08 2.18 -9.39
C PHE A 387 2.20 2.70 -10.54
N PRO A 388 1.20 3.57 -10.25
CA PRO A 388 0.46 4.23 -11.32
C PRO A 388 1.40 5.14 -12.13
N PRO A 389 1.25 5.19 -13.47
CA PRO A 389 2.16 5.95 -14.34
C PRO A 389 2.13 7.44 -14.00
N VAL A 390 3.32 8.05 -13.91
CA VAL A 390 3.48 9.47 -13.60
C VAL A 390 2.84 10.30 -14.72
N LYS A 391 1.64 10.82 -14.46
CA LYS A 391 1.01 11.85 -15.29
C LYS A 391 1.93 13.08 -15.29
N LYS A 392 2.54 13.39 -16.43
CA LYS A 392 3.25 14.64 -16.62
C LYS A 392 2.24 15.78 -16.53
N GLU A 393 2.39 16.64 -15.52
CA GLU A 393 1.73 17.94 -15.52
C GLU A 393 2.37 18.77 -16.66
N ASN A 394 1.57 19.12 -17.67
CA ASN A 394 1.93 20.01 -18.77
C ASN A 394 1.34 21.40 -18.52
#